data_AF-D5SJF2-F1
#
_entry.id   AF-D5SJF2-F1
#
_cell.length_a   1.000
_cell.length_b   1.000
_cell.length_c   1.000
_cell.angle_alpha   90.00
_cell.angle_beta   90.00
_cell.angle_gamma   90.00
#
_symmetry.space_group_name_H-M   'P 1'
#
loop_
_entity.id
_entity.type
_entity.pdbx_description
1 polymer ?
#
loop_
_entity_poly.entity_id
_entity_poly.type
_entity_poly.pdbx_seq_one_letter_code
_entity_poly.pdbx_strand_id
1 'polypeptide(L)' 'MGRREKPLDPAAGPVEAFAHELRALRRAAGSPTYRAMAEDTPYSAPTLSGAASGERLPSLPVTLAFVRACGG' A
#
# COMPACT_ATOMS: atom_id res chain seq x y z
N MET A 1 15.11 8.79 -7.37
CA MET A 1 13.88 8.28 -8.03
C MET A 1 13.56 6.90 -7.48
N GLY A 2 12.37 6.71 -6.88
CA GLY A 2 11.94 5.41 -6.35
C GLY A 2 11.43 4.49 -7.46
N ARG A 3 11.70 3.19 -7.34
CA ARG A 3 11.24 2.17 -8.31
C ARG A 3 9.73 2.32 -8.54
N ARG A 4 9.31 2.37 -9.81
CA ARG A 4 7.88 2.29 -10.18
C ARG A 4 7.32 0.99 -9.63
N GLU A 5 6.11 1.05 -9.10
CA GLU A 5 5.37 -0.13 -8.67
C GLU A 5 5.27 -1.11 -9.85
N LYS A 6 5.60 -2.38 -9.61
CA LYS A 6 5.44 -3.41 -10.64
C LYS A 6 3.95 -3.50 -11.05
N PRO A 7 3.67 -3.86 -12.32
CA PRO A 7 2.32 -4.23 -12.73
C PRO A 7 1.78 -5.26 -11.75
N LEU A 8 0.58 -5.01 -11.24
CA LEU A 8 -0.12 -5.88 -10.31
C LEU A 8 -1.39 -6.34 -11.03
N ASP A 9 -1.52 -7.65 -11.23
CA ASP A 9 -2.70 -8.24 -11.83
C ASP A 9 -3.71 -8.60 -10.73
N PRO A 10 -4.83 -7.87 -10.60
CA PRO A 10 -5.84 -8.16 -9.59
C PRO A 10 -6.52 -9.52 -9.78
N ALA A 11 -6.42 -10.15 -10.95
CA ALA A 11 -7.00 -11.47 -11.23
C ALA A 11 -6.03 -12.63 -10.92
N ALA A 12 -4.76 -12.35 -10.59
CA ALA A 12 -3.77 -13.39 -10.30
C ALA A 12 -4.04 -14.13 -8.98
N GLY A 13 -4.66 -13.46 -8.00
CA GLY A 13 -4.93 -14.06 -6.71
C GLY A 13 -5.52 -13.08 -5.68
N PRO A 14 -5.94 -13.59 -4.51
CA PRO A 14 -6.55 -12.78 -3.45
C PRO A 14 -5.57 -11.77 -2.84
N VAL A 15 -4.26 -12.08 -2.82
CA VAL A 15 -3.24 -11.17 -2.30
C VAL A 15 -3.03 -9.99 -3.25
N GLU A 16 -3.02 -10.28 -4.55
CA GLU A 16 -2.87 -9.28 -5.61
C GLU A 16 -4.12 -8.40 -5.71
N ALA A 17 -5.32 -8.98 -5.61
CA ALA A 17 -6.57 -8.24 -5.52
C ALA A 17 -6.57 -7.30 -4.30
N PHE A 18 -6.13 -7.78 -3.14
CA PHE A 18 -6.05 -6.96 -1.94
C PHE A 18 -5.06 -5.80 -2.08
N ALA A 19 -3.87 -6.07 -2.62
CA ALA A 19 -2.89 -5.02 -2.90
C ALA A 19 -3.39 -4.02 -3.96
N HIS A 20 -4.22 -4.46 -4.91
CA HIS A 20 -4.86 -3.59 -5.89
C HIS A 20 -5.83 -2.62 -5.21
N GLU A 21 -6.66 -3.10 -4.29
CA GLU A 21 -7.57 -2.28 -3.50
C GLU A 21 -6.82 -1.27 -2.62
N LEU A 22 -5.70 -1.66 -2.00
CA LEU A 22 -4.83 -0.71 -1.26
C LEU A 22 -4.28 0.39 -2.18
N ARG A 23 -3.85 0.04 -3.40
CA ARG A 23 -3.42 1.04 -4.38
C ARG A 23 -4.58 1.94 -4.82
N ALA A 24 -5.78 1.40 -4.96
CA ALA A 24 -6.98 2.17 -5.29
C ALA A 24 -7.33 3.17 -4.17
N LEU A 25 -7.30 2.74 -2.91
CA LEU A 25 -7.46 3.60 -1.74
C LEU A 25 -6.43 4.74 -1.72
N ARG A 26 -5.15 4.41 -1.95
CA ARG A 26 -4.08 5.42 -2.04
C ARG A 26 -4.35 6.44 -3.15
N ARG A 27 -4.85 5.99 -4.31
CA ARG A 27 -5.22 6.90 -5.40
C ARG A 27 -6.40 7.80 -5.02
N ALA A 28 -7.43 7.26 -4.37
CA ALA A 28 -8.58 8.02 -3.88
C ALA A 28 -8.17 9.10 -2.86
N ALA A 29 -7.13 8.82 -2.05
CA ALA A 29 -6.55 9.76 -1.09
C ALA A 29 -5.61 10.82 -1.71
N GLY A 30 -5.53 10.93 -3.05
CA GLY A 30 -4.64 11.89 -3.72
C GLY A 30 -3.22 11.37 -3.99
N SER A 31 -3.01 10.06 -3.91
CA SER A 31 -1.73 9.38 -4.18
C SER A 31 -0.56 9.85 -3.30
N PRO A 32 -0.70 9.88 -1.95
CA PRO A 32 0.43 10.20 -1.08
C PRO A 32 1.59 9.23 -1.34
N THR A 33 2.81 9.72 -1.17
CA THR A 33 4.01 8.89 -1.31
C THR A 33 4.15 7.98 -0.10
N TYR A 34 4.74 6.79 -0.27
CA TYR A 34 5.00 5.89 0.87
C TYR A 34 5.88 6.53 1.96
N ARG A 35 6.70 7.53 1.60
CA ARG A 35 7.46 8.32 2.57
C ARG A 35 6.55 9.25 3.37
N ALA A 36 5.67 10.00 2.72
CA ALA A 36 4.71 10.84 3.41
C ALA A 36 3.80 10.02 4.34
N MET A 37 3.32 8.87 3.88
CA MET A 37 2.54 7.94 4.70
C MET A 37 3.32 7.37 5.91
N ALA A 38 4.64 7.25 5.79
CA ALA A 38 5.50 6.76 6.87
C ALA A 38 5.72 7.81 7.96
N GLU A 39 5.51 9.10 7.68
CA GLU A 39 5.59 10.16 8.70
C GLU A 39 4.42 10.05 9.69
N ASP A 40 3.25 9.62 9.21
CA ASP A 40 2.01 9.52 10.01
C ASP A 40 1.75 8.11 10.56
N THR A 41 2.68 7.17 10.36
CA THR A 41 2.51 5.76 10.78
C THR A 41 3.76 5.19 11.44
N PRO A 42 3.64 4.16 12.29
CA PRO A 42 4.80 3.50 12.88
C PRO A 42 5.58 2.61 11.88
N TYR A 43 5.24 2.66 10.59
CA TYR A 43 5.80 1.78 9.56
C TYR A 43 6.64 2.54 8.55
N SER A 44 7.73 1.92 8.13
CA SER A 44 8.64 2.48 7.14
C SER A 44 8.04 2.48 5.73
N ALA A 45 8.50 3.39 4.86
CA ALA A 45 8.09 3.43 3.46
C ALA A 45 8.29 2.08 2.72
N PRO A 46 9.39 1.30 2.93
CA PRO A 46 9.50 -0.05 2.39
C PRO A 46 8.42 -1.03 2.87
N THR A 47 7.99 -0.93 4.13
CA THR A 47 6.91 -1.77 4.68
C THR A 47 5.58 -1.46 3.97
N LEU A 48 5.25 -0.18 3.82
CA LEU A 48 4.03 0.26 3.13
C LEU A 48 4.05 -0.07 1.63
N SER A 49 5.20 0.11 0.98
CA SER A 49 5.39 -0.29 -0.42
C SER A 49 5.27 -1.80 -0.60
N GLY A 50 5.74 -2.60 0.36
CA GLY A 50 5.59 -4.06 0.36
C GLY A 50 4.14 -4.49 0.54
N ALA A 51 3.38 -3.79 1.38
CA ALA A 51 1.95 -4.05 1.57
C ALA A 51 1.15 -3.86 0.28
N ALA A 52 1.52 -2.88 -0.54
CA ALA A 52 0.93 -2.62 -1.84
C ALA A 52 1.60 -3.38 -2.99
N SER A 53 2.61 -4.24 -2.75
CA SER A 53 3.33 -4.93 -3.83
C SER A 53 2.54 -6.09 -4.43
N GLY A 54 1.67 -6.73 -3.63
CA GLY A 54 0.96 -7.96 -4.01
C GLY A 54 1.81 -9.22 -3.90
N GLU A 55 3.06 -9.14 -3.42
CA GLU A 55 3.93 -10.31 -3.27
C GLU A 55 3.59 -11.13 -2.02
N ARG A 56 3.07 -10.47 -0.97
CA ARG A 56 2.62 -11.12 0.29
C ARG A 56 1.48 -10.33 0.91
N LEU A 57 0.61 -11.04 1.62
CA LEU A 57 -0.47 -10.40 2.38
C LEU A 57 0.14 -9.59 3.55
N PRO A 58 -0.14 -8.27 3.65
CA PRO A 58 0.30 -7.48 4.78
C PRO A 58 -0.41 -7.90 6.07
N SER A 59 0.23 -7.65 7.21
CA SER A 59 -0.41 -7.86 8.49
C SER A 59 -1.53 -6.84 8.72
N LEU A 60 -2.47 -7.18 9.59
CA LEU A 60 -3.58 -6.29 9.96
C LEU A 60 -3.09 -4.90 10.45
N PRO A 61 -2.06 -4.80 11.33
CA PRO A 61 -1.54 -3.51 11.76
C PRO A 61 -1.00 -2.62 10.61
N VAL A 62 -0.30 -3.22 9.64
CA VAL A 62 0.24 -2.50 8.47
C VAL A 62 -0.91 -2.01 7.59
N THR A 63 -1.94 -2.83 7.40
CA THR A 63 -3.14 -2.47 6.65
C THR A 63 -3.85 -1.27 7.28
N LEU A 64 -4.10 -1.30 8.59
CA LEU A 64 -4.76 -0.21 9.31
C LEU A 64 -3.96 1.09 9.24
N ALA A 65 -2.64 1.01 9.39
CA ALA A 65 -1.77 2.16 9.24
C ALA A 65 -1.80 2.74 7.82
N PHE A 66 -1.81 1.88 6.79
CA PHE A 66 -1.93 2.29 5.40
C PHE A 66 -3.23 3.06 5.15
N VAL A 67 -4.36 2.54 5.65
CA VAL A 67 -5.69 3.16 5.52
C VAL A 67 -5.72 4.51 6.22
N ARG A 68 -5.21 4.60 7.45
CA ARG A 68 -5.13 5.85 8.22
C ARG A 68 -4.29 6.91 7.52
N ALA A 69 -3.14 6.53 6.97
CA ALA A 69 -2.28 7.43 6.19
C ALA A 69 -2.93 7.89 4.86
N CYS A 70 -3.98 7.19 4.41
CA CYS A 70 -4.80 7.59 3.27
C CYS A 70 -6.04 8.41 3.71
N GLY A 71 -6.16 8.81 4.97
CA GLY A 71 -7.27 9.63 5.47
C GLY A 71 -8.57 8.85 5.70
N GLY A 72 -8.50 7.52 5.85
CA GLY A 72 -9.62 6.65 6.24
C GLY A 72 -9.80 6.52 7.74
#